data_AF-B4WKE3-F1
#
_entry.id   AF-B4WKE3-F1
#
_cell.length_a   1.000
_cell.length_b   1.000
_cell.length_c   1.000
_cell.angle_alpha   90.00
_cell.angle_beta   90.00
_cell.angle_gamma   90.00
#
_symmetry.space_group_name_H-M   'P 1'
#
loop_
_entity.id
_entity.type
_entity.pdbx_description
1 polymer ?
#
loop_
_entity_poly.entity_id
_entity_poly.type
_entity_poly.pdbx_seq_one_letter_code
_entity_poly.pdbx_strand_id
1 'polypeptide(L)'
;MLCLVCLLLSTSYLTGCSTLAQVPPDQAIRLAITQQLSQTQQAIANDLGLIEDADSDSLQPNFKLEKVIVSSREKVGNFESAKHRGIQDVYRVRGSFEAKLTHPIAQQSQTQSPFDLYLGTNPTEADGPETWFLLDTKEEQKRNN
;
A
#
# COMPACT_ATOMS: atom_id res chain seq x y z
N MET A 1 -58.47 -13.83 -0.23
CA MET A 1 -57.46 -13.20 0.65
C MET A 1 -56.33 -14.18 0.97
N LEU A 2 -55.49 -14.53 -0.02
CA LEU A 2 -54.33 -15.41 0.20
C LEU A 2 -53.05 -14.85 -0.45
N CYS A 3 -53.19 -13.99 -1.47
CA CYS A 3 -52.04 -13.37 -2.16
C CYS A 3 -51.34 -12.23 -1.39
N LEU A 4 -51.94 -11.70 -0.32
CA LEU A 4 -51.41 -10.53 0.39
C LEU A 4 -50.43 -10.88 1.52
N VAL A 5 -50.39 -12.13 1.97
CA VAL A 5 -49.49 -12.57 3.05
C VAL A 5 -48.12 -12.98 2.52
N CYS A 6 -48.05 -13.49 1.28
CA CYS A 6 -46.78 -13.91 0.66
C CYS A 6 -45.88 -12.74 0.23
N LEU A 7 -46.42 -11.54 0.09
CA LEU A 7 -45.67 -10.35 -0.36
C LEU A 7 -44.97 -9.59 0.78
N LEU A 8 -45.29 -9.91 2.04
CA LEU A 8 -44.69 -9.27 3.22
C LEU A 8 -43.53 -10.08 3.82
N LEU A 9 -43.31 -11.31 3.38
CA LEU A 9 -42.20 -12.16 3.84
C LEU A 9 -40.95 -12.07 2.94
N SER A 10 -41.07 -11.49 1.75
CA SER A 10 -39.98 -11.39 0.76
C SER A 10 -39.16 -10.10 0.85
N THR A 11 -39.54 -9.14 1.72
CA THR A 11 -38.82 -7.87 1.88
C THR A 11 -37.66 -7.91 2.88
N SER A 12 -37.41 -9.05 3.53
CA SER A 12 -36.31 -9.19 4.51
C SER A 12 -34.95 -9.53 3.90
N TYR A 13 -34.84 -9.65 2.58
CA TYR A 13 -33.55 -9.82 1.87
C TYR A 13 -32.96 -8.49 1.39
N LEU A 14 -33.18 -7.39 2.13
CA LEU A 14 -32.24 -6.28 2.08
C LEU A 14 -30.96 -6.74 2.81
N THR A 15 -30.21 -7.61 2.14
CA THR A 15 -28.77 -7.72 2.34
C THR A 15 -28.20 -6.35 2.06
N GLY A 16 -28.09 -5.54 3.10
CA GLY A 16 -27.08 -4.50 3.11
C GLY A 16 -25.76 -5.22 2.90
N CYS A 17 -25.23 -5.16 1.67
CA CYS A 17 -23.79 -5.20 1.48
C CYS A 17 -23.26 -4.00 2.24
N SER A 18 -23.09 -4.14 3.56
CA SER A 18 -22.20 -3.28 4.30
C SER A 18 -20.91 -3.31 3.50
N THR A 19 -20.55 -2.17 2.91
CA THR A 19 -19.24 -1.96 2.32
C THR A 19 -18.26 -2.20 3.45
N LEU A 20 -17.81 -3.45 3.56
CA LEU A 20 -16.85 -3.86 4.56
C LEU A 20 -15.65 -2.97 4.27
N ALA A 21 -15.31 -2.08 5.22
CA ALA A 21 -14.16 -1.20 5.06
C ALA A 21 -12.95 -2.09 4.74
N GLN A 22 -12.55 -2.09 3.47
CA GLN A 22 -11.59 -3.05 2.98
C GLN A 22 -10.23 -2.61 3.49
N VAL A 23 -9.54 -3.51 4.21
CA VAL A 23 -8.21 -3.26 4.72
C VAL A 23 -7.18 -3.58 3.65
N PRO A 24 -6.00 -2.90 3.63
CA PRO A 24 -4.99 -3.15 2.63
C PRO A 24 -4.55 -4.63 2.62
N PRO A 25 -4.61 -5.31 1.46
CA PRO A 25 -4.19 -6.69 1.35
C PRO A 25 -2.67 -6.82 1.39
N ASP A 26 -2.17 -7.99 1.79
CA ASP A 26 -0.72 -8.27 1.88
C ASP A 26 0.04 -8.06 0.57
N GLN A 27 -0.64 -8.29 -0.56
CA GLN A 27 -0.06 -8.03 -1.87
C GLN A 27 0.19 -6.54 -2.11
N ALA A 28 -0.74 -5.66 -1.72
CA ALA A 28 -0.55 -4.21 -1.80
C ALA A 28 0.60 -3.76 -0.89
N ILE A 29 0.70 -4.34 0.31
CA ILE A 29 1.79 -4.06 1.25
C ILE A 29 3.14 -4.49 0.66
N ARG A 30 3.24 -5.70 0.09
CA ARG A 30 4.45 -6.20 -0.57
C ARG A 30 4.87 -5.32 -1.76
N LEU A 31 3.91 -4.87 -2.57
CA LEU A 31 4.17 -3.98 -3.69
C LEU A 31 4.69 -2.63 -3.21
N ALA A 32 4.06 -2.05 -2.19
CA ALA A 32 4.49 -0.78 -1.61
C ALA A 32 5.91 -0.85 -1.01
N ILE A 33 6.24 -1.92 -0.27
CA ILE A 33 7.62 -2.13 0.23
C ILE A 33 8.59 -2.23 -0.94
N THR A 34 8.25 -2.98 -1.98
CA THR A 34 9.10 -3.13 -3.17
C THR A 34 9.33 -1.78 -3.84
N GLN A 35 8.28 -1.00 -4.04
CA GLN A 35 8.37 0.34 -4.61
C GLN A 35 9.27 1.25 -3.78
N GLN A 36 9.12 1.27 -2.46
CA GLN A 36 9.95 2.09 -1.56
C GLN A 36 11.42 1.67 -1.60
N LEU A 37 11.70 0.36 -1.63
CA LEU A 37 13.07 -0.15 -1.75
C LEU A 37 13.69 0.19 -3.10
N SER A 38 12.96 0.04 -4.21
CA SER A 38 13.42 0.43 -5.54
C SER A 38 13.73 1.92 -5.62
N GLN A 39 12.84 2.78 -5.10
CA GLN A 39 13.07 4.22 -5.03
C GLN A 39 14.31 4.57 -4.21
N THR A 40 14.53 3.85 -3.10
CA THR A 40 15.72 4.04 -2.26
C THR A 40 16.99 3.64 -3.01
N GLN A 41 16.97 2.49 -3.71
CA GLN A 41 18.10 2.04 -4.53
C GLN A 41 18.42 3.04 -5.65
N GLN A 42 17.38 3.56 -6.31
CA GLN A 42 17.53 4.56 -7.36
C GLN A 42 18.08 5.89 -6.81
N ALA A 43 17.58 6.35 -5.67
CA ALA A 43 18.08 7.56 -5.02
C ALA A 43 19.56 7.44 -4.62
N ILE A 44 19.96 6.29 -4.04
CA ILE A 44 21.37 6.02 -3.70
C ILE A 44 22.24 5.98 -4.95
N ALA A 45 21.80 5.30 -6.00
CA ALA A 45 22.58 5.18 -7.23
C ALA A 45 22.74 6.53 -7.95
N ASN A 46 21.71 7.39 -7.92
CA ASN A 46 21.81 8.77 -8.42
C ASN A 46 22.81 9.59 -7.58
N ASP A 47 22.72 9.55 -6.25
CA ASP A 47 23.65 10.28 -5.35
C ASP A 47 25.11 9.86 -5.54
N LEU A 48 25.35 8.58 -5.85
CA LEU A 48 26.67 8.05 -6.16
C LEU A 48 27.14 8.33 -7.59
N GLY A 49 26.34 9.02 -8.42
CA GLY A 49 26.66 9.31 -9.82
C GLY A 49 26.73 8.07 -10.71
N LEU A 50 26.07 6.97 -10.31
CA LEU A 50 26.04 5.71 -11.05
C LEU A 50 24.98 5.68 -12.15
N ILE A 51 24.10 6.68 -12.18
CA ILE A 51 23.04 6.85 -13.17
C ILE A 51 23.09 8.29 -13.66
N GLU A 52 23.21 8.49 -14.97
CA GLU A 52 22.90 9.78 -15.60
C GLU A 52 21.37 9.88 -15.77
N ASP A 53 20.78 11.08 -15.67
CA ASP A 53 19.32 11.29 -15.57
C ASP A 53 18.47 10.53 -16.63
N ALA A 54 19.05 10.17 -17.78
CA ALA A 54 18.41 9.40 -18.85
C ALA A 54 18.32 7.88 -18.63
N ASP A 55 19.13 7.31 -17.72
CA ASP A 55 19.21 5.86 -17.44
C ASP A 55 18.46 5.44 -16.16
N SER A 56 17.66 6.34 -15.60
CA SER A 56 16.83 6.13 -14.39
C SER A 56 16.01 4.84 -14.41
N ASP A 57 15.45 4.49 -15.58
CA ASP A 57 14.61 3.30 -15.78
C ASP A 57 15.42 2.01 -15.98
N SER A 58 16.74 2.10 -16.13
CA SER A 58 17.61 0.94 -16.35
C SER A 58 18.02 0.21 -15.05
N LEU A 59 17.84 0.85 -13.89
CA LEU A 59 18.23 0.26 -12.62
C LEU A 59 17.23 -0.80 -12.18
N GLN A 60 17.54 -2.05 -12.50
CA GLN A 60 16.75 -3.18 -12.02
C GLN A 60 16.90 -3.33 -10.49
N PRO A 61 15.78 -3.60 -9.78
CA PRO A 61 15.82 -3.95 -8.36
C PRO A 61 16.81 -5.08 -8.11
N ASN A 62 17.82 -4.82 -7.27
CA ASN A 62 18.84 -5.83 -6.95
C ASN A 62 18.51 -6.60 -5.66
N PHE A 63 17.25 -6.60 -5.24
CA PHE A 63 16.78 -7.23 -4.01
C PHE A 63 15.57 -8.14 -4.26
N LYS A 64 15.34 -9.05 -3.31
CA LYS A 64 14.17 -9.91 -3.25
C LYS A 64 13.60 -9.89 -1.84
N LEU A 65 12.29 -9.65 -1.73
CA LEU A 65 11.55 -9.78 -0.48
C LEU A 65 11.28 -11.26 -0.18
N GLU A 66 11.83 -11.76 0.93
CA GLU A 66 11.64 -13.14 1.36
C GLU A 66 10.43 -13.26 2.28
N LYS A 67 10.32 -12.36 3.26
CA LYS A 67 9.28 -12.40 4.28
C LYS A 67 8.73 -11.01 4.54
N VAL A 68 7.42 -10.93 4.77
CA VAL A 68 6.74 -9.71 5.25
C VAL A 68 5.84 -10.13 6.41
N ILE A 69 5.99 -9.45 7.54
CA ILE A 69 5.21 -9.64 8.75
C ILE A 69 4.50 -8.33 9.04
N VAL A 70 3.19 -8.32 8.95
CA VAL A 70 2.36 -7.15 9.27
C VAL A 70 1.99 -7.20 10.74
N SER A 71 2.33 -6.15 11.48
CA SER A 71 2.02 -6.01 12.90
C SER A 71 0.70 -5.27 13.13
N SER A 72 0.40 -4.25 12.33
CA SER A 72 -0.88 -3.54 12.42
C SER A 72 -1.36 -2.99 11.07
N ARG A 73 -2.68 -2.87 10.95
CA ARG A 73 -3.39 -2.14 9.90
C ARG A 73 -4.39 -1.23 10.59
N GLU A 74 -4.14 0.06 10.56
CA GLU A 74 -4.94 1.07 11.27
C GLU A 74 -5.49 2.06 10.27
N LYS A 75 -6.82 2.23 10.25
CA LYS A 75 -7.43 3.31 9.45
C LYS A 75 -7.04 4.64 10.08
N VAL A 76 -6.29 5.46 9.35
CA VAL A 76 -5.88 6.79 9.78
C VAL A 76 -6.67 7.79 8.95
N GLY A 77 -7.51 8.58 9.63
CA GLY A 77 -8.29 9.61 8.95
C GLY A 77 -7.42 10.79 8.52
N ASN A 78 -7.82 11.44 7.42
CA ASN A 78 -7.37 12.77 7.00
C ASN A 78 -5.87 12.90 6.67
N PHE A 79 -5.47 12.46 5.48
CA PHE A 79 -4.16 12.74 4.87
C PHE A 79 -4.29 13.84 3.82
N GLU A 80 -3.54 14.94 3.91
CA GLU A 80 -3.65 16.04 2.92
C GLU A 80 -3.26 15.56 1.51
N SER A 81 -2.21 14.72 1.40
CA SER A 81 -1.81 14.10 0.13
C SER A 81 -2.88 13.15 -0.44
N ALA A 82 -3.74 12.58 0.42
CA ALA A 82 -4.89 11.78 0.01
C ALA A 82 -6.04 12.65 -0.53
N LYS A 83 -6.29 13.82 0.07
CA LYS A 83 -7.34 14.76 -0.38
C LYS A 83 -7.14 15.20 -1.82
N HIS A 84 -5.92 15.56 -2.19
CA HIS A 84 -5.60 16.00 -3.55
C HIS A 84 -5.82 14.92 -4.61
N ARG A 85 -5.81 13.64 -4.20
CA ARG A 85 -6.01 12.48 -5.08
C ARG A 85 -7.42 11.89 -5.01
N GLY A 86 -8.34 12.53 -4.28
CA GLY A 86 -9.69 12.03 -4.08
C GLY A 86 -9.76 10.76 -3.22
N ILE A 87 -8.68 10.41 -2.52
CA ILE A 87 -8.60 9.22 -1.66
C ILE A 87 -9.35 9.49 -0.36
N GLN A 88 -10.36 8.66 -0.08
CA GLN A 88 -11.22 8.83 1.10
C GLN A 88 -10.71 8.05 2.31
N ASP A 89 -10.23 6.82 2.06
CA ASP A 89 -9.77 5.92 3.11
C ASP A 89 -8.25 5.78 3.06
N VAL A 90 -7.61 6.04 4.18
CA VAL A 90 -6.17 5.86 4.36
C VAL A 90 -5.92 4.92 5.53
N TYR A 91 -4.98 4.01 5.34
CA TYR A 91 -4.54 3.03 6.30
C TYR A 91 -3.04 3.17 6.54
N ARG A 92 -2.67 3.28 7.80
CA ARG A 92 -1.29 3.11 8.24
C ARG A 92 -1.05 1.63 8.49
N VAL A 93 -0.02 1.09 7.86
CA VAL A 93 0.37 -0.32 7.99
C VAL A 93 1.79 -0.37 8.51
N ARG A 94 1.98 -1.07 9.64
CA ARG A 94 3.29 -1.25 10.25
C ARG A 94 3.68 -2.70 10.32
N GLY A 95 4.98 -2.96 10.28
CA GLY A 95 5.49 -4.32 10.40
C GLY A 95 6.99 -4.42 10.17
N SER A 96 7.41 -5.58 9.69
CA SER A 96 8.80 -5.83 9.28
C SER A 96 8.89 -6.70 8.05
N PHE A 97 9.98 -6.59 7.32
CA PHE A 97 10.29 -7.42 6.18
C PHE A 97 11.72 -7.94 6.22
N GLU A 98 11.97 -9.03 5.51
CA GLU A 98 13.31 -9.55 5.22
C GLU A 98 13.56 -9.43 3.72
N ALA A 99 14.68 -8.83 3.36
CA ALA A 99 15.15 -8.72 1.98
C ALA A 99 16.56 -9.31 1.84
N LYS A 100 16.85 -9.85 0.66
CA LYS A 100 18.19 -10.33 0.25
C LYS A 100 18.59 -9.67 -1.06
N LEU A 101 19.88 -9.40 -1.28
CA LEU A 101 20.32 -9.01 -2.61
C LEU A 101 20.29 -10.21 -3.56
N THR A 102 19.95 -9.96 -4.82
CA THR A 102 19.89 -10.98 -5.88
C THR A 102 21.28 -11.45 -6.31
N HIS A 103 22.32 -10.63 -6.09
CA HIS A 103 23.71 -10.97 -6.39
C HIS A 103 24.55 -10.94 -5.10
N PRO A 104 24.94 -12.10 -4.56
CA PRO A 104 25.72 -12.16 -3.33
C PRO A 104 27.20 -11.87 -3.60
N ILE A 105 27.73 -10.76 -3.08
CA ILE A 105 29.20 -10.55 -2.99
C ILE A 105 29.75 -11.19 -1.69
N ALA A 106 28.91 -11.49 -0.70
CA ALA A 106 29.24 -12.29 0.47
C ALA A 106 27.94 -12.83 1.10
N GLN A 107 28.04 -13.82 2.00
CA GLN A 107 26.91 -14.32 2.79
C GLN A 107 26.20 -13.16 3.51
N GLN A 108 25.14 -12.64 2.91
CA GLN A 108 24.38 -11.56 3.51
C GLN A 108 23.46 -12.13 4.59
N SER A 109 23.67 -11.65 5.81
CA SER A 109 22.76 -11.88 6.93
C SER A 109 21.37 -11.37 6.56
N GLN A 110 20.36 -12.22 6.71
CA GLN A 110 18.95 -11.81 6.61
C GLN A 110 18.72 -10.68 7.61
N THR A 111 18.58 -9.47 7.10
CA THR A 111 18.34 -8.29 7.93
C THR A 111 16.84 -8.05 7.94
N GLN A 112 16.25 -8.20 9.12
CA GLN A 112 14.85 -7.84 9.34
C GLN A 112 14.77 -6.32 9.51
N SER A 113 14.04 -5.67 8.61
CA SER A 113 13.88 -4.21 8.60
C SER A 113 12.44 -3.83 8.92
N PRO A 114 12.19 -2.82 9.76
CA PRO A 114 10.83 -2.35 10.01
C PRO A 114 10.29 -1.59 8.78
N PHE A 115 8.97 -1.49 8.69
CA PHE A 115 8.30 -0.61 7.72
C PHE A 115 7.10 0.11 8.37
N ASP A 116 6.77 1.27 7.81
CA ASP A 116 5.62 2.09 8.16
C ASP A 116 5.09 2.73 6.87
N LEU A 117 3.92 2.27 6.41
CA LEU A 117 3.35 2.60 5.10
C LEU A 117 2.00 3.27 5.28
N TYR A 118 1.67 4.19 4.38
CA TYR A 118 0.36 4.81 4.29
C TYR A 118 -0.25 4.45 2.94
N LEU A 119 -1.34 3.69 2.97
CA LEU A 119 -2.01 3.16 1.79
C LEU A 119 -3.42 3.71 1.73
N GLY A 120 -3.87 4.16 0.56
CA GLY A 120 -5.24 4.60 0.38
C GLY A 120 -5.86 4.15 -0.93
N THR A 121 -7.19 4.21 -0.99
CA THR A 121 -7.99 3.79 -2.16
C THR A 121 -8.76 4.97 -2.74
N ASN A 122 -8.90 4.99 -4.06
CA ASN A 122 -9.74 5.97 -4.73
C ASN A 122 -11.17 5.42 -4.87
N PRO A 123 -12.17 6.02 -4.22
CA PRO A 123 -13.57 5.58 -4.27
C PRO A 123 -14.21 5.71 -5.65
N THR A 124 -13.57 6.43 -6.58
CA THR A 124 -14.06 6.60 -7.97
C THR A 124 -13.95 5.29 -8.77
N GLU A 125 -13.18 4.31 -8.31
CA GLU A 125 -12.99 3.00 -8.95
C GLU A 125 -13.97 1.93 -8.41
N ALA A 126 -15.19 2.33 -8.01
CA ALA A 126 -16.17 1.45 -7.36
C ALA A 126 -16.62 0.22 -8.18
N ASP A 127 -16.43 0.23 -9.50
CA ASP A 127 -16.79 -0.87 -10.43
C ASP A 127 -15.57 -1.67 -10.94
N GLY A 128 -14.37 -1.47 -10.39
CA GLY A 128 -13.12 -2.14 -10.78
C GLY A 128 -12.42 -2.89 -9.64
N PRO A 129 -11.32 -3.61 -9.91
CA PRO A 129 -10.46 -4.14 -8.84
C PRO A 129 -9.92 -2.96 -8.02
N GLU A 130 -10.11 -3.01 -6.70
CA GLU A 130 -9.71 -1.94 -5.78
C GLU A 130 -8.19 -1.70 -5.84
N THR A 131 -7.79 -0.53 -6.36
CA THR A 131 -6.39 -0.13 -6.46
C THR A 131 -5.92 0.57 -5.19
N TRP A 132 -4.83 0.06 -4.61
CA TRP A 132 -4.19 0.63 -3.42
C TRP A 132 -2.99 1.47 -3.80
N PHE A 133 -2.97 2.73 -3.36
CA PHE A 133 -1.91 3.69 -3.65
C PHE A 133 -1.02 3.91 -2.44
N LEU A 134 0.29 3.86 -2.64
CA LEU A 134 1.28 4.30 -1.64
C LEU A 134 1.28 5.83 -1.57
N LEU A 135 1.05 6.37 -0.37
CA LEU A 135 1.04 7.80 -0.10
C LEU A 135 2.40 8.27 0.41
N ASP A 136 2.87 9.41 -0.09
CA ASP A 136 4.08 10.06 0.41
C ASP A 136 3.79 10.75 1.75
N THR A 137 4.63 10.47 2.75
CA THR A 137 4.56 11.03 4.10
C THR A 137 5.34 12.35 4.24
N LYS A 138 6.20 12.70 3.26
CA LYS A 138 6.99 13.94 3.28
C LYS A 138 6.13 15.20 3.29
N GLU A 139 4.92 15.15 2.76
CA GLU A 139 3.98 16.28 2.77
C GLU A 139 3.36 16.55 4.14
N GLU A 140 3.29 15.54 5.02
CA GLU A 140 2.76 15.70 6.38
C GLU A 140 3.78 16.34 7.33
N GLN A 141 5.08 16.13 7.07
CA GLN A 141 6.18 16.58 7.93
C GLN A 141 6.50 18.08 7.79
N LYS A 142 6.08 18.71 6.68
CA LYS A 142 6.31 20.15 6.41
C LYS A 142 5.42 21.09 7.24
N ARG A 143 4.42 20.56 7.96
CA ARG A 143 3.51 21.35 8.81
C ARG A 143 3.89 21.36 10.29
N ASN A 144 4.74 20.42 10.71
CA ASN A 144 5.13 20.23 12.11
C ASN A 144 6.54 20.78 12.42
N ASN A 145 7.15 21.50 11.48
CA ASN A 145 8.36 22.30 11.62
C ASN A 145 8.04 23.76 11.27
#